data_AF-A0A136LZG1-F1
#
_entry.id   AF-A0A136LZG1-F1
#
_cell.length_a   1.000
_cell.length_b   1.000
_cell.length_c   1.000
_cell.angle_alpha   90.00
_cell.angle_beta   90.00
_cell.angle_gamma   90.00
#
_symmetry.space_group_name_H-M   'P 1'
#
loop_
_entity.id
_entity.type
_entity.pdbx_description
1 polymer ?
#
loop_
_entity_poly.entity_id
_entity_poly.type
_entity_poly.pdbx_seq_one_letter_code
_entity_poly.pdbx_strand_id
1 'polypeptide(L)'
;MELKEIFDNHKELDFPGFPQTTDFSAWVEDFLLTDAHYVGIASRLIGGEDVSFDLTLFDDLKTGFDRLSIVDADEDYYRIYREQLKSLSLMLDVMISLRDAR
;
A
#
# COMPACT_ATOMS: atom_id res chain seq x y z
N MET A 1 18.46 -2.42 -0.28
CA MET A 1 17.67 -1.23 -0.65
C MET A 1 17.23 -0.58 0.65
N GLU A 2 17.43 0.74 0.79
CA GLU A 2 17.07 1.48 2.00
C GLU A 2 15.59 1.92 1.96
N LEU A 3 14.96 2.11 3.13
CA LEU A 3 13.55 2.53 3.22
C LEU A 3 13.28 3.81 2.41
N LYS A 4 14.22 4.75 2.41
CA LYS A 4 14.11 6.01 1.67
C LYS A 4 13.96 5.80 0.16
N GLU A 5 14.73 4.87 -0.41
CA GLU A 5 14.68 4.55 -1.84
C GLU A 5 13.32 3.93 -2.22
N ILE A 6 12.81 3.01 -1.39
CA ILE A 6 11.48 2.41 -1.59
C ILE A 6 10.39 3.46 -1.50
N PHE A 7 10.45 4.32 -0.49
CA PHE A 7 9.50 5.40 -0.27
C PHE A 7 9.50 6.40 -1.44
N ASP A 8 10.68 6.78 -1.93
CA ASP A 8 10.81 7.69 -3.06
C ASP A 8 10.21 7.07 -4.34
N ASN A 9 10.52 5.80 -4.64
CA ASN A 9 9.93 5.08 -5.77
C ASN A 9 8.41 4.90 -5.67
N HIS A 10 7.90 4.64 -4.46
CA HIS A 10 6.47 4.44 -4.22
C HIS A 10 5.63 5.67 -4.57
N LYS A 11 6.12 6.88 -4.23
CA LYS A 11 5.44 8.15 -4.55
C LYS A 11 5.36 8.46 -6.04
N GLU A 12 6.20 7.84 -6.86
CA GLU A 12 6.22 8.04 -8.31
C GLU A 12 5.21 7.15 -9.04
N LEU A 13 4.56 6.21 -8.34
CA LEU A 13 3.57 5.34 -8.96
C LEU A 13 2.27 6.08 -9.25
N ASP A 14 1.76 5.89 -10.46
CA ASP A 14 0.48 6.46 -10.88
C ASP A 14 -0.68 5.82 -10.11
N PHE A 15 -1.61 6.67 -9.65
CA PHE A 15 -2.90 6.23 -9.14
C PHE A 15 -3.91 6.34 -10.28
N PRO A 16 -4.54 5.24 -10.67
CA PRO A 16 -5.49 5.29 -11.75
C PRO A 16 -6.81 5.89 -11.25
N GLY A 17 -7.66 6.32 -12.17
CA GLY A 17 -8.99 6.83 -11.84
C GLY A 17 -9.86 5.83 -11.06
N PHE A 18 -10.99 6.31 -10.56
CA PHE A 18 -11.93 5.46 -9.83
C PHE A 18 -12.61 4.44 -10.76
N PRO A 19 -12.63 3.15 -10.38
CA PRO A 19 -13.39 2.13 -11.10
C PRO A 19 -14.88 2.47 -11.16
N GLN A 20 -15.58 1.89 -12.13
CA GLN A 20 -17.03 2.09 -12.28
C GLN A 20 -17.86 1.19 -11.35
N THR A 21 -17.30 0.07 -10.89
CA THR A 21 -17.99 -0.85 -9.99
C THR A 21 -17.94 -0.34 -8.56
N THR A 22 -19.09 -0.25 -7.90
CA THR A 22 -19.21 0.29 -6.54
C THR A 22 -18.31 -0.42 -5.54
N ASP A 23 -18.20 -1.75 -5.64
CA ASP A 23 -17.37 -2.54 -4.73
C ASP A 23 -15.87 -2.24 -4.91
N PHE A 24 -15.40 -2.07 -6.15
CA PHE A 24 -14.00 -1.73 -6.39
C PHE A 24 -13.72 -0.26 -6.05
N SER A 25 -14.65 0.66 -6.30
CA SER A 25 -14.51 2.06 -5.84
C SER A 25 -14.37 2.15 -4.32
N ALA A 26 -15.20 1.42 -3.56
CA ALA A 26 -15.12 1.39 -2.10
C ALA A 26 -13.77 0.84 -1.63
N TRP A 27 -13.29 -0.25 -2.26
CA TRP A 27 -11.97 -0.78 -1.97
C TRP A 27 -10.84 0.21 -2.31
N VAL A 28 -10.97 0.98 -3.40
CA VAL A 28 -10.00 2.03 -3.75
C VAL A 28 -9.94 3.13 -2.68
N GLU A 29 -11.07 3.52 -2.08
CA GLU A 29 -11.08 4.47 -0.97
C GLU A 29 -10.31 3.93 0.24
N ASP A 30 -10.57 2.67 0.62
CA ASP A 30 -9.84 1.99 1.70
C ASP A 30 -8.34 1.86 1.39
N PHE A 31 -8.00 1.61 0.12
CA PHE A 31 -6.62 1.57 -0.37
C PHE A 31 -5.92 2.91 -0.15
N LEU A 32 -6.53 4.02 -0.61
CA LEU A 32 -5.94 5.36 -0.49
C LEU A 32 -5.70 5.77 0.97
N LEU A 33 -6.62 5.44 1.87
CA LEU A 33 -6.48 5.73 3.30
C LEU A 33 -5.36 4.92 3.94
N THR A 34 -5.30 3.63 3.61
CA THR A 34 -4.27 2.70 4.12
C THR A 34 -2.88 3.08 3.60
N ASP A 35 -2.79 3.43 2.33
CA ASP A 35 -1.56 3.90 1.69
C ASP A 35 -1.02 5.17 2.36
N ALA A 36 -1.86 6.20 2.49
CA ALA A 36 -1.50 7.45 3.14
C ALA A 36 -1.03 7.24 4.60
N HIS A 37 -1.67 6.32 5.33
CA HIS A 37 -1.28 5.97 6.69
C HIS A 37 0.16 5.42 6.75
N TYR A 38 0.48 4.42 5.94
CA TYR A 38 1.79 3.77 5.94
C TYR A 38 2.89 4.61 5.31
N VAL A 39 2.59 5.38 4.26
CA VAL A 39 3.49 6.42 3.72
C VAL A 39 3.85 7.43 4.81
N GLY A 40 2.88 7.86 5.61
CA GLY A 40 3.12 8.74 6.77
C GLY A 40 4.07 8.12 7.80
N ILE A 41 3.87 6.84 8.13
CA ILE A 41 4.73 6.09 9.05
C ILE A 41 6.15 5.96 8.49
N ALA A 42 6.30 5.59 7.22
CA ALA A 42 7.59 5.46 6.55
C ALA A 42 8.36 6.77 6.57
N SER A 43 7.69 7.90 6.29
CA SER A 43 8.30 9.22 6.35
C SER A 43 8.83 9.56 7.75
N ARG A 44 8.09 9.18 8.81
CA ARG A 44 8.52 9.41 10.21
C ARG A 44 9.70 8.52 10.59
N LEU A 45 9.71 7.25 10.17
CA LEU A 45 10.86 6.35 10.35
C LEU A 45 12.12 6.87 9.67
N ILE A 46 11.99 7.40 8.44
CA ILE A 46 13.11 8.06 7.72
C ILE A 46 13.60 9.29 8.50
N GLY A 47 12.71 10.03 9.16
CA GLY A 47 13.04 11.14 10.06
C GLY A 47 13.70 10.71 11.38
N GLY A 48 13.87 9.42 11.63
CA GLY A 48 14.46 8.88 12.85
C GLY A 48 13.50 8.80 14.03
N GLU A 49 12.20 9.00 13.80
CA GLU A 49 11.19 8.83 14.86
C GLU A 49 11.03 7.36 15.25
N ASP A 50 10.55 7.15 16.47
CA ASP A 50 10.07 5.86 16.93
C ASP A 50 8.55 5.81 16.76
N VAL A 51 8.07 4.85 15.97
CA VAL A 51 6.67 4.73 15.59
C VAL A 51 6.23 3.28 15.67
N SER A 52 5.01 3.08 16.15
CA SER A 52 4.32 1.79 16.09
C SER A 52 3.35 1.80 14.92
N PHE A 53 3.13 0.63 14.34
CA PHE A 53 2.18 0.43 13.26
C PHE A 53 1.61 -1.00 13.33
N ASP A 54 0.34 -1.11 12.96
CA ASP A 54 -0.41 -2.36 12.87
C ASP A 54 -0.40 -2.83 11.40
N LEU A 55 -0.29 -4.13 11.16
CA LEU A 55 -0.29 -4.75 9.84
C LEU A 55 -1.68 -5.24 9.41
N THR A 56 -2.64 -5.28 10.34
CA THR A 56 -3.99 -5.78 10.10
C THR A 56 -4.68 -5.04 8.95
N LEU A 57 -4.50 -3.71 8.87
CA LEU A 57 -5.07 -2.89 7.79
C LEU A 57 -4.56 -3.32 6.41
N PHE A 58 -3.27 -3.64 6.28
CA PHE A 58 -2.70 -4.10 5.03
C PHE A 58 -3.20 -5.50 4.64
N ASP A 59 -3.32 -6.42 5.62
CA ASP A 59 -3.82 -7.77 5.37
C ASP A 59 -5.29 -7.78 4.93
N ASP A 60 -6.13 -6.95 5.56
CA ASP A 60 -7.53 -6.76 5.18
C ASP A 60 -7.63 -6.20 3.75
N LEU A 61 -6.80 -5.19 3.44
CA LEU A 61 -6.75 -4.55 2.12
C LEU A 61 -6.37 -5.55 1.02
N LYS A 62 -5.32 -6.34 1.25
CA LYS A 62 -4.84 -7.37 0.33
C LYS A 62 -5.89 -8.46 0.12
N THR A 63 -6.54 -8.91 1.20
CA THR A 63 -7.62 -9.90 1.12
C THR A 63 -8.82 -9.37 0.33
N GLY A 64 -9.16 -8.09 0.50
CA GLY A 64 -10.20 -7.41 -0.30
C GLY A 64 -9.86 -7.38 -1.79
N PHE A 65 -8.61 -7.02 -2.12
CA PHE A 65 -8.14 -6.96 -3.50
C PHE A 65 -8.18 -8.33 -4.19
N ASP A 66 -7.68 -9.37 -3.51
CA ASP A 66 -7.67 -10.73 -4.04
C ASP A 66 -9.10 -11.20 -4.38
N ARG A 67 -10.09 -10.87 -3.53
CA ARG A 67 -11.52 -11.17 -3.79
C ARG A 67 -12.07 -10.45 -5.02
N LEU A 68 -11.77 -9.17 -5.18
CA LEU A 68 -12.24 -8.37 -6.33
C LEU A 68 -11.59 -8.83 -7.64
N SER A 69 -10.29 -9.13 -7.60
CA SER A 69 -9.51 -9.53 -8.78
C SER A 69 -9.92 -10.87 -9.39
N ILE A 70 -10.63 -11.72 -8.64
CA ILE A 70 -11.19 -12.98 -9.15
C ILE A 70 -12.46 -12.74 -9.99
N VAL A 71 -13.15 -11.63 -9.75
CA VAL A 71 -14.46 -11.33 -10.34
C VAL A 71 -14.33 -10.55 -11.66
N ASP A 72 -13.34 -9.66 -11.79
CA ASP A 72 -13.25 -8.75 -12.95
C ASP A 72 -11.79 -8.38 -13.34
N ALA A 73 -10.93 -9.39 -13.57
CA ALA A 73 -9.47 -9.22 -13.70
C ALA A 73 -8.96 -8.44 -14.93
N ASP A 74 -9.81 -8.16 -15.92
CA ASP A 74 -9.40 -7.70 -17.25
C ASP A 74 -9.26 -6.17 -17.40
N GLU A 75 -9.44 -5.40 -16.32
CA GLU A 75 -9.30 -3.94 -16.36
C GLU A 75 -7.89 -3.44 -15.96
N ASP A 76 -7.41 -2.41 -16.65
CA ASP A 76 -6.10 -1.77 -16.40
C ASP A 76 -5.94 -1.28 -14.95
N TYR A 77 -7.03 -0.89 -14.29
CA TYR A 77 -7.05 -0.48 -12.89
C TYR A 77 -6.52 -1.58 -11.96
N TYR A 78 -6.90 -2.85 -12.16
CA TYR A 78 -6.41 -3.96 -11.33
C TYR A 78 -4.91 -4.16 -11.45
N ARG A 79 -4.36 -4.01 -12.67
CA ARG A 79 -2.92 -4.12 -12.89
C ARG A 79 -2.17 -3.04 -12.11
N ILE A 80 -2.65 -1.80 -12.16
CA ILE A 80 -1.98 -0.68 -11.49
C ILE A 80 -2.10 -0.81 -9.96
N TYR A 81 -3.29 -1.09 -9.43
CA TYR A 81 -3.48 -1.30 -7.99
C TYR A 81 -2.70 -2.51 -7.45
N ARG A 82 -2.47 -3.55 -8.26
CA ARG A 82 -1.57 -4.67 -7.91
C ARG A 82 -0.12 -4.20 -7.73
N GLU A 83 0.38 -3.34 -8.61
CA GLU A 83 1.74 -2.80 -8.48
C GLU A 83 1.87 -1.86 -7.28
N GLN A 84 0.84 -1.05 -7.03
CA GLN A 84 0.74 -0.21 -5.83
C GLN A 84 0.78 -1.04 -4.54
N LEU A 85 -0.03 -2.10 -4.45
CA LEU A 85 -0.02 -3.03 -3.31
C LEU A 85 1.34 -3.71 -3.12
N LYS A 86 2.03 -4.10 -4.19
CA LYS A 86 3.38 -4.68 -4.10
C LYS A 86 4.38 -3.67 -3.55
N SER A 87 4.31 -2.42 -4.03
CA SER A 87 5.17 -1.33 -3.57
C SER A 87 4.95 -1.05 -2.08
N LEU A 88 3.69 -0.98 -1.66
CA LEU A 88 3.30 -0.82 -0.26
C LEU A 88 3.78 -1.99 0.61
N SER A 89 3.63 -3.24 0.14
CA SER A 89 4.13 -4.43 0.81
C SER A 89 5.64 -4.37 1.05
N LEU A 90 6.40 -3.97 0.04
CA LEU A 90 7.85 -3.87 0.13
C LEU A 90 8.29 -2.79 1.13
N MET A 91 7.56 -1.68 1.17
CA MET A 91 7.77 -0.63 2.17
C MET A 91 7.54 -1.16 3.58
N LEU A 92 6.43 -1.88 3.79
CA LEU A 92 6.08 -2.51 5.07
C LEU A 92 7.13 -3.50 5.54
N ASP A 93 7.63 -4.37 4.68
CA ASP A 93 8.67 -5.35 5.01
C ASP A 93 9.95 -4.69 5.55
N VAL A 94 10.34 -3.56 4.94
CA VAL A 94 11.51 -2.80 5.40
C VAL A 94 11.22 -2.05 6.69
N MET A 95 10.02 -1.47 6.85
CA MET A 95 9.63 -0.84 8.12
C MET A 95 9.65 -1.84 9.29
N ILE A 96 9.16 -3.07 9.08
CA ILE A 96 9.20 -4.16 10.07
C ILE A 96 10.64 -4.51 10.43
N SER A 97 11.49 -4.71 9.41
CA SER A 97 12.91 -5.03 9.61
C SER A 97 13.65 -3.96 10.43
N LEU A 98 13.31 -2.68 10.23
CA LEU A 98 13.88 -1.56 10.97
C LEU A 98 13.38 -1.49 12.43
N ARG A 99 12.11 -1.84 12.67
CA ARG A 99 11.55 -1.92 14.02
C ARG A 99 12.22 -3.04 14.82
N ASP A 100 12.36 -4.22 14.24
CA ASP A 100 12.86 -5.41 14.93
C ASP A 100 14.39 -5.38 15.17
N ALA A 101 15.11 -4.48 14.51
CA ALA A 101 16.54 -4.26 14.71
C ALA A 101 16.89 -3.28 15.83
N ARG A 102 15.89 -2.58 16.41
CA ARG A 102 16.03 -1.64 17.53
C ARG A 102 15.80 -2.33 18.87
#